data_AF-A0A2W1BSW3-F1
#
_entry.id   AF-A0A2W1BSW3-F1
#
_cell.length_a   1.000
_cell.length_b   1.000
_cell.length_c   1.000
_cell.angle_alpha   90.00
_cell.angle_beta   90.00
_cell.angle_gamma   90.00
#
_symmetry.space_group_name_H-M   'P 1'
#
loop_
_entity.id
_entity.type
_entity.pdbx_description
1 polymer ?
#
loop_
_entity_poly.entity_id
_entity_poly.type
_entity_poly.pdbx_seq_one_letter_code
_entity_poly.pdbx_strand_id
1 'polypeptide(L)'
;MNSIIQCLNNTAILVTYFCNGQYLEHVNRSHSTRGAIAEELAAVVRALWSGQYRFIATRDLRLGYISECASEAGDYSHHSLARYALSRNDNWLLSRRWNCPNCKEKRDAVKKLDISRLPPVLVIHFKRFYVDPKEYMCNAYRKKQTYIDFPLEDLDMRQFSLHSPPNHSYNLYAVSNHYGSMEGGHYTAYCKSSVYGKWYKYDDHVVTEIPSSEVKSSAAYILFYTSCSARQT
;
A
#
# COMPACT_ATOMS: atom_id res chain seq x y z
N MET A 1 3.14 9.46 0.70
CA MET A 1 4.39 8.77 0.31
C MET A 1 5.11 8.24 1.55
N ASN A 2 5.47 9.10 2.51
CA ASN A 2 6.17 8.72 3.74
C ASN A 2 5.50 7.56 4.48
N SER A 3 4.17 7.60 4.69
CA SER A 3 3.45 6.51 5.36
C SER A 3 3.63 5.13 4.69
N ILE A 4 3.63 5.09 3.35
CA ILE A 4 3.84 3.85 2.59
C ILE A 4 5.29 3.40 2.70
N ILE A 5 6.25 4.31 2.58
CA ILE A 5 7.67 4.00 2.77
C ILE A 5 7.89 3.40 4.15
N GLN A 6 7.29 3.95 5.21
CA GLN A 6 7.42 3.39 6.56
C GLN A 6 6.80 1.99 6.68
N CYS A 7 5.64 1.75 6.08
CA CYS A 7 5.03 0.40 6.07
C CYS A 7 5.90 -0.62 5.30
N LEU A 8 6.44 -0.22 4.15
CA LEU A 8 7.35 -1.05 3.35
C LEU A 8 8.67 -1.29 4.10
N ASN A 9 9.21 -0.28 4.76
CA ASN A 9 10.44 -0.37 5.55
C ASN A 9 10.31 -1.28 6.78
N ASN A 10 9.09 -1.61 7.21
CA ASN A 10 8.83 -2.60 8.26
C ASN A 10 8.46 -3.98 7.69
N THR A 11 8.53 -4.16 6.37
CA THR A 11 8.33 -5.46 5.73
C THR A 11 9.64 -6.24 5.74
N ALA A 12 9.81 -7.16 6.69
CA ALA A 12 11.10 -7.82 6.97
C ALA A 12 11.80 -8.39 5.72
N ILE A 13 11.09 -9.13 4.87
CA ILE A 13 11.66 -9.72 3.65
C ILE A 13 12.18 -8.66 2.66
N LEU A 14 11.53 -7.49 2.61
CA LEU A 14 11.91 -6.39 1.73
C LEU A 14 13.14 -5.67 2.27
N VAL A 15 13.20 -5.48 3.59
CA VAL A 15 14.37 -4.91 4.27
C VAL A 15 15.60 -5.78 4.04
N THR A 16 15.50 -7.09 4.29
CA THR A 16 16.60 -8.03 4.07
C THR A 16 17.07 -7.98 2.62
N TYR A 17 16.14 -7.99 1.67
CA TYR A 17 16.44 -7.93 0.24
C TYR A 17 17.24 -6.69 -0.17
N PHE A 18 16.85 -5.51 0.32
CA PHE A 18 17.54 -4.26 0.00
C PHE A 18 18.84 -4.08 0.78
N CYS A 19 18.83 -4.34 2.09
CA CYS A 19 20.00 -4.16 2.96
C CYS A 19 21.15 -5.12 2.58
N ASN A 20 20.84 -6.35 2.18
CA ASN A 20 21.86 -7.34 1.79
C ASN A 20 22.34 -7.16 0.33
N GLY A 21 21.73 -6.26 -0.44
CA GLY A 21 22.13 -6.00 -1.82
C GLY A 21 21.64 -7.03 -2.85
N GLN A 22 20.79 -7.97 -2.44
CA GLN A 22 20.20 -8.99 -3.32
C GLN A 22 19.44 -8.38 -4.50
N TYR A 23 18.93 -7.16 -4.33
CA TYR A 23 18.22 -6.46 -5.41
C TYR A 23 19.06 -6.19 -6.65
N LEU A 24 20.38 -6.05 -6.52
CA LEU A 24 21.29 -5.71 -7.62
C LEU A 24 21.27 -6.75 -8.74
N GLU A 25 21.06 -8.03 -8.40
CA GLU A 25 20.98 -9.14 -9.36
C GLU A 25 19.69 -9.12 -10.19
N HIS A 26 18.64 -8.45 -9.69
CA HIS A 26 17.31 -8.43 -10.29
C HIS A 26 16.93 -7.08 -10.90
N VAL A 27 17.81 -6.07 -10.83
CA VAL A 27 17.52 -4.75 -11.42
C VAL A 27 17.41 -4.87 -12.94
N ASN A 28 16.21 -4.62 -13.46
CA ASN A 28 15.98 -4.59 -14.90
C ASN A 28 16.44 -3.24 -15.50
N ARG A 29 17.65 -3.25 -16.08
CA ARG A 29 18.24 -2.08 -16.74
C ARG A 29 17.60 -1.72 -18.08
N SER A 30 16.83 -2.62 -18.69
CA SER A 30 16.17 -2.35 -19.98
C SER A 30 14.80 -1.68 -19.83
N HIS A 31 14.28 -1.52 -18.60
CA HIS A 31 13.06 -0.78 -18.33
C HIS A 31 13.27 0.74 -18.47
N SER A 32 12.19 1.51 -18.65
CA SER A 32 12.19 2.99 -18.75
C SER A 32 12.99 3.66 -17.63
N THR A 33 12.77 3.22 -16.39
CA THR A 33 13.43 3.72 -15.16
C THR A 33 14.90 3.31 -15.04
N ARG A 34 15.38 2.34 -15.83
CA ARG A 34 16.73 1.75 -15.75
C ARG A 34 17.12 1.25 -14.35
N GLY A 35 16.13 0.97 -13.50
CA GLY A 35 16.34 0.54 -12.11
C GLY A 35 16.40 1.66 -11.07
N ALA A 36 16.29 2.93 -11.46
CA ALA A 36 16.46 4.06 -10.55
C ALA A 36 15.52 3.99 -9.33
N ILE A 37 14.25 3.60 -9.52
CA ILE A 37 13.29 3.49 -8.41
C ILE A 37 13.75 2.44 -7.37
N ALA A 38 14.29 1.30 -7.84
CA ALA A 38 14.76 0.25 -6.95
C ALA A 38 16.01 0.68 -6.18
N GLU A 39 16.94 1.40 -6.84
CA GLU A 39 18.15 1.93 -6.23
C GLU A 39 17.83 3.02 -5.19
N GLU A 40 16.94 3.95 -5.51
CA GLU A 40 16.50 4.99 -4.59
C GLU A 40 15.75 4.40 -3.38
N LEU A 41 14.88 3.42 -3.60
CA LEU A 41 14.22 2.73 -2.50
C LEU A 41 15.24 1.97 -1.63
N ALA A 42 16.24 1.33 -2.23
CA ALA A 42 17.30 0.65 -1.50
C ALA A 42 18.10 1.63 -0.63
N ALA A 43 18.46 2.80 -1.16
CA ALA A 43 19.17 3.85 -0.43
C ALA A 43 18.36 4.33 0.79
N VAL A 44 17.06 4.59 0.59
CA VAL A 44 16.15 4.99 1.67
C VAL A 44 16.04 3.91 2.76
N VAL A 45 15.81 2.65 2.38
CA VAL A 45 15.70 1.53 3.34
C VAL A 45 17.01 1.36 4.12
N ARG A 46 18.16 1.38 3.45
CA ARG A 46 19.47 1.27 4.10
C ARG A 46 19.73 2.42 5.08
N ALA A 47 19.37 3.65 4.70
CA ALA A 47 19.52 4.82 5.57
C ALA A 47 18.60 4.74 6.80
N LEU A 48 17.36 4.28 6.64
CA LEU A 48 16.45 4.09 7.78
C LEU A 48 16.94 2.99 8.74
N TRP A 49 17.53 1.92 8.22
CA TRP A 49 18.04 0.79 9.00
C TRP A 49 19.47 0.95 9.50
N SER A 50 20.17 2.03 9.16
CA SER A 50 21.52 2.31 9.67
C SER A 50 21.53 2.72 11.15
N GLY A 51 20.39 3.22 11.66
CA GLY A 51 20.28 3.79 13.00
C GLY A 51 21.01 5.13 13.19
N GLN A 52 21.59 5.70 12.13
CA GLN A 52 22.41 6.92 12.21
C GLN A 52 21.60 8.22 12.14
N TYR A 53 20.36 8.14 11.67
CA TYR A 53 19.54 9.32 11.38
C TYR A 53 18.25 9.32 12.17
N ARG A 54 17.87 10.49 12.69
CA ARG A 54 16.56 10.70 13.31
C ARG A 54 15.42 10.76 12.28
N PHE A 55 15.72 11.32 11.11
CA PHE A 55 14.84 11.36 9.95
C PHE A 55 15.68 11.56 8.68
N ILE A 56 15.12 11.21 7.52
CA ILE A 56 15.74 11.43 6.21
C ILE A 56 14.73 12.07 5.26
N ALA A 57 15.22 12.87 4.31
CA ALA A 57 14.38 13.43 3.26
C ALA A 57 14.45 12.54 2.01
N THR A 58 13.32 11.99 1.57
CA THR A 58 13.26 11.05 0.43
C THR A 58 13.00 11.80 -0.89
N ARG A 59 13.76 12.88 -1.16
CA ARG A 59 13.52 13.78 -2.29
C ARG A 59 13.72 13.07 -3.63
N ASP A 60 14.80 12.32 -3.76
CA ASP A 60 15.19 11.69 -5.02
C ASP A 60 14.24 10.55 -5.38
N LEU A 61 13.88 9.70 -4.41
CA LEU A 61 12.81 8.71 -4.57
C LEU A 61 11.46 9.33 -4.98
N ARG A 62 11.10 10.50 -4.41
CA ARG A 62 9.87 11.21 -4.79
C ARG A 62 9.91 11.67 -6.23
N LEU A 63 11.03 12.27 -6.65
CA LEU A 63 11.20 12.78 -8.01
C LEU A 63 11.20 11.64 -9.02
N GLY A 64 11.95 10.56 -8.77
CA GLY A 64 12.00 9.38 -9.64
C GLY A 64 10.64 8.69 -9.79
N TYR A 65 9.88 8.57 -8.70
CA TYR A 65 8.52 8.02 -8.78
C TYR A 65 7.56 8.94 -9.56
N ILE A 66 7.63 10.25 -9.33
CA ILE A 66 6.80 11.22 -10.05
C ILE A 66 7.14 11.23 -11.55
N SER A 67 8.41 11.16 -11.93
CA SER A 67 8.80 11.13 -13.34
C SER A 67 8.28 9.89 -14.07
N GLU A 68 8.30 8.72 -13.41
CA GLU A 68 7.74 7.49 -13.99
C GLU A 68 6.21 7.54 -14.04
N CYS A 69 5.58 8.06 -13.00
CA CYS A 69 4.14 8.23 -12.98
C CYS A 69 3.65 9.22 -14.05
N ALA A 70 4.41 10.30 -14.31
CA ALA A 70 4.09 11.25 -15.38
C ALA A 70 4.27 10.64 -16.78
N SER A 71 5.28 9.77 -16.96
CA SER A 71 5.47 9.04 -18.22
C SER A 71 4.35 8.02 -18.48
N GLU A 72 3.81 7.38 -17.43
CA GLU A 72 2.67 6.47 -17.52
C GLU A 72 1.29 7.17 -17.59
N ALA A 73 1.16 8.37 -17.02
CA ALA A 73 -0.11 9.10 -16.94
C ALA A 73 -0.37 10.03 -18.14
N GLY A 74 0.65 10.44 -18.89
CA GLY A 74 0.53 11.56 -19.83
C GLY A 74 0.39 12.90 -19.09
N ASP A 75 -0.04 13.96 -19.79
CA ASP A 75 -0.04 15.37 -19.35
C ASP A 75 -1.09 15.72 -18.24
N TYR A 76 -1.12 14.95 -17.14
CA TYR A 76 -2.02 15.17 -16.01
C TYR A 76 -1.24 15.63 -14.77
N SER A 77 -1.50 16.86 -14.34
CA SER A 77 -0.85 17.56 -13.23
C SER A 77 -0.82 16.78 -11.89
N HIS A 78 0.23 17.02 -11.09
CA HIS A 78 0.65 16.33 -9.85
C HIS A 78 -0.42 15.92 -8.80
N HIS A 79 -1.63 16.47 -8.83
CA HIS A 79 -2.77 16.02 -8.00
C HIS A 79 -3.44 14.72 -8.52
N SER A 80 -2.91 14.17 -9.61
CA SER A 80 -3.54 13.16 -10.46
C SER A 80 -3.27 11.71 -10.07
N LEU A 81 -2.31 11.35 -9.21
CA LEU A 81 -1.98 9.92 -9.05
C LEU A 81 -2.99 9.12 -8.23
N ALA A 82 -3.53 9.71 -7.16
CA ALA A 82 -4.68 9.12 -6.47
C ALA A 82 -5.91 9.09 -7.38
N ARG A 83 -6.14 10.15 -8.16
CA ARG A 83 -7.21 10.19 -9.18
C ARG A 83 -6.98 9.22 -10.33
N TYR A 84 -5.74 8.92 -10.74
CA TYR A 84 -5.38 8.03 -11.84
C TYR A 84 -5.51 6.57 -11.41
N ALA A 85 -5.00 6.24 -10.21
CA ALA A 85 -5.20 4.92 -9.60
C ALA A 85 -6.69 4.63 -9.33
N LEU A 86 -7.47 5.65 -8.96
CA LEU A 86 -8.92 5.53 -8.75
C LEU A 86 -9.73 5.64 -10.05
N SER A 87 -9.30 6.40 -11.06
CA SER A 87 -9.99 6.52 -12.36
C SER A 87 -9.83 5.26 -13.22
N ARG A 88 -8.74 4.49 -13.05
CA ARG A 88 -8.69 3.10 -13.55
C ARG A 88 -9.79 2.23 -12.94
N ASN A 89 -10.28 2.58 -11.74
CA ASN A 89 -11.40 1.89 -11.11
C ASN A 89 -12.78 2.43 -11.52
N ASP A 90 -12.90 3.71 -11.88
CA ASP A 90 -14.18 4.40 -12.08
C ASP A 90 -14.25 5.21 -13.39
N ASN A 91 -14.19 4.55 -14.57
CA ASN A 91 -14.55 5.21 -15.83
C ASN A 91 -15.47 4.35 -16.74
N TRP A 92 -16.72 4.81 -16.80
CA TRP A 92 -17.79 4.58 -17.79
C TRP A 92 -18.31 3.14 -18.01
N LEU A 93 -19.56 2.90 -17.61
CA LEU A 93 -20.33 1.65 -17.69
C LEU A 93 -20.32 0.95 -19.07
N LEU A 94 -20.10 1.69 -20.17
CA LEU A 94 -19.97 1.12 -21.53
C LEU A 94 -18.59 0.51 -21.83
N SER A 95 -17.52 0.97 -21.14
CA SER A 95 -16.16 0.45 -21.36
C SER A 95 -15.92 -0.89 -20.67
N ARG A 96 -16.64 -1.16 -19.57
CA ARG A 96 -16.48 -2.35 -18.72
C ARG A 96 -17.35 -3.56 -19.06
N ARG A 97 -18.25 -3.45 -20.04
CA ARG A 97 -19.01 -4.60 -20.53
C ARG A 97 -18.06 -5.72 -20.96
N TRP A 98 -18.37 -6.93 -20.55
CA TRP A 98 -17.54 -8.09 -20.84
C TRP A 98 -17.67 -8.45 -22.32
N ASN A 99 -16.53 -8.60 -23.00
CA ASN A 99 -16.50 -9.11 -24.36
C ASN A 99 -16.82 -10.60 -24.32
N CYS A 100 -18.08 -10.94 -24.60
CA CYS A 100 -18.54 -12.32 -24.54
C CYS A 100 -17.99 -13.09 -25.76
N PRO A 101 -17.18 -14.14 -25.57
CA PRO A 101 -16.60 -14.90 -26.68
C PRO A 101 -17.67 -15.64 -27.50
N ASN A 102 -18.83 -15.95 -26.90
CA ASN A 102 -19.94 -16.60 -27.57
C ASN A 102 -20.82 -15.62 -28.36
N CYS A 103 -21.19 -14.48 -27.76
CA CYS A 103 -22.02 -13.47 -28.44
C CYS A 103 -21.23 -12.63 -29.45
N LYS A 104 -19.89 -12.59 -29.34
CA LYS A 104 -18.99 -11.74 -30.13
C LYS A 104 -19.30 -10.24 -30.00
N GLU A 105 -19.83 -9.84 -28.84
CA GLU A 105 -20.15 -8.44 -28.53
C GLU A 105 -20.08 -8.17 -27.02
N LYS A 106 -20.16 -6.88 -26.66
CA LYS A 106 -20.11 -6.40 -25.28
C LYS A 106 -21.42 -6.69 -24.54
N ARG A 107 -21.36 -7.49 -23.47
CA ARG A 107 -22.51 -7.84 -22.63
C ARG A 107 -22.32 -7.39 -21.19
N ASP A 108 -23.43 -7.18 -20.51
CA ASP A 108 -23.43 -7.07 -19.06
C ASP A 108 -23.12 -8.44 -18.47
N ALA A 109 -22.25 -8.48 -17.45
CA ALA A 109 -21.81 -9.71 -16.81
C ALA A 109 -21.61 -9.49 -15.32
N VAL A 110 -21.85 -10.55 -14.54
CA VAL A 110 -21.51 -10.57 -13.12
C VAL A 110 -20.04 -10.93 -12.98
N LYS A 111 -19.25 -10.04 -12.35
CA LYS A 111 -17.85 -10.30 -12.05
C LYS A 111 -17.71 -10.75 -10.60
N LYS A 112 -17.23 -11.98 -10.40
CA LYS A 112 -16.79 -12.49 -9.09
C LYS A 112 -15.27 -12.55 -9.06
N LEU A 113 -14.67 -12.20 -7.94
CA LEU A 113 -13.24 -12.35 -7.68
C LEU A 113 -13.06 -13.25 -6.47
N ASP A 114 -12.25 -14.29 -6.61
CA ASP A 114 -11.92 -15.24 -5.55
C ASP A 114 -10.40 -15.22 -5.31
N ILE A 115 -9.95 -15.43 -4.07
CA ILE A 115 -8.53 -15.48 -3.74
C ILE A 115 -8.02 -16.88 -4.02
N SER A 116 -7.17 -17.03 -5.05
CA SER A 116 -6.61 -18.35 -5.38
C SER A 116 -5.62 -18.84 -4.32
N ARG A 117 -4.66 -17.98 -3.95
CA ARG A 117 -3.58 -18.29 -3.00
C ARG A 117 -3.30 -17.09 -2.11
N LEU A 118 -2.96 -17.38 -0.85
CA LEU A 118 -2.56 -16.39 0.15
C LEU A 118 -1.06 -16.04 0.04
N PRO A 119 -0.69 -14.74 -0.05
CA PRO A 119 0.70 -14.30 -0.16
C PRO A 119 1.40 -14.21 1.21
N PRO A 120 2.73 -14.36 1.33
CA PRO A 120 3.43 -14.22 2.60
C PRO A 120 3.27 -12.84 3.25
N VAL A 121 3.13 -11.79 2.42
CA VAL A 121 2.78 -10.43 2.84
C VAL A 121 1.44 -10.08 2.21
N LEU A 122 0.44 -9.83 3.05
CA LEU A 122 -0.91 -9.49 2.64
C LEU A 122 -1.17 -7.99 2.88
N VAL A 123 -1.47 -7.27 1.81
CA VAL A 123 -1.81 -5.84 1.86
C VAL A 123 -3.31 -5.68 1.63
N ILE A 124 -4.02 -5.14 2.61
CA ILE A 124 -5.48 -4.91 2.53
C ILE A 124 -5.72 -3.40 2.42
N HIS A 125 -6.28 -2.97 1.31
CA HIS A 125 -6.65 -1.57 1.08
C HIS A 125 -8.15 -1.36 1.28
N PHE A 126 -8.51 -0.44 2.18
CA PHE A 126 -9.89 0.00 2.32
C PHE A 126 -10.23 1.08 1.29
N LYS A 127 -11.14 0.77 0.37
CA LYS A 127 -11.68 1.71 -0.63
C LYS A 127 -12.57 2.77 0.04
N ARG A 128 -11.95 3.73 0.72
CA ARG A 128 -12.65 4.78 1.48
C ARG A 128 -13.09 5.95 0.62
N PHE A 129 -12.31 6.31 -0.40
CA PHE A 129 -12.66 7.44 -1.27
C PHE A 129 -13.61 6.99 -2.37
N TYR A 130 -14.64 7.81 -2.63
CA TYR A 130 -15.64 7.57 -3.66
C TYR A 130 -16.19 8.90 -4.17
N VAL A 131 -16.72 8.91 -5.39
CA VAL A 131 -17.49 10.03 -5.94
C VAL A 131 -18.97 9.73 -5.71
N ASP A 132 -19.71 10.68 -5.15
CA ASP A 132 -21.16 10.53 -5.01
C ASP A 132 -21.82 10.65 -6.39
N PRO A 133 -22.64 9.67 -6.82
CA PRO A 133 -23.29 9.73 -8.11
C PRO A 133 -24.19 10.95 -8.32
N LYS A 134 -24.65 11.60 -7.25
CA LYS A 134 -25.46 12.82 -7.34
C LYS A 134 -24.62 14.09 -7.56
N GLU A 135 -23.31 14.00 -7.37
CA GLU A 135 -22.37 15.12 -7.37
C GLU A 135 -21.31 14.99 -8.48
N TYR A 136 -21.55 14.16 -9.51
CA TYR A 136 -20.61 14.00 -10.64
C TYR A 136 -20.20 15.32 -11.30
N MET A 137 -21.05 16.35 -11.24
CA MET A 137 -20.76 17.66 -11.82
C MET A 137 -19.67 18.46 -11.09
N CYS A 138 -19.45 18.23 -9.79
CA CYS A 138 -18.47 18.98 -9.01
C CYS A 138 -17.15 18.23 -8.77
N ASN A 139 -17.02 16.98 -9.22
CA ASN A 139 -15.82 16.13 -9.05
C ASN A 139 -15.32 16.05 -7.59
N ALA A 140 -16.20 16.25 -6.60
CA ALA A 140 -15.84 16.21 -5.19
C ALA A 140 -15.76 14.77 -4.69
N TYR A 141 -14.59 14.37 -4.17
CA TYR A 141 -14.43 13.06 -3.55
C TYR A 141 -14.89 13.08 -2.10
N ARG A 142 -15.68 12.08 -1.71
CA ARG A 142 -16.07 11.84 -0.33
C ARG A 142 -15.25 10.70 0.27
N LYS A 143 -15.05 10.73 1.59
CA LYS A 143 -14.30 9.69 2.32
C LYS A 143 -15.20 8.98 3.33
N LYS A 144 -15.25 7.64 3.25
CA LYS A 144 -15.87 6.80 4.28
C LYS A 144 -15.02 6.78 5.55
N GLN A 145 -15.59 7.30 6.65
CA GLN A 145 -14.96 7.32 7.97
C GLN A 145 -15.39 6.13 8.86
N THR A 146 -16.02 5.11 8.27
CA THR A 146 -16.48 3.91 8.98
C THR A 146 -15.33 3.26 9.75
N TYR A 147 -15.56 2.97 11.03
CA TYR A 147 -14.65 2.13 11.82
C TYR A 147 -14.74 0.69 11.31
N ILE A 148 -13.60 0.11 10.99
CA ILE A 148 -13.49 -1.29 10.58
C ILE A 148 -12.68 -1.98 11.67
N ASP A 149 -13.27 -2.96 12.32
CA ASP A 149 -12.53 -3.78 13.28
C ASP A 149 -11.68 -4.78 12.52
N PHE A 150 -10.39 -4.85 12.86
CA PHE A 150 -9.44 -5.77 12.26
C PHE A 150 -8.51 -6.32 13.36
N PRO A 151 -8.18 -7.63 13.35
CA PRO A 151 -7.35 -8.23 14.37
C PRO A 151 -5.88 -7.83 14.21
N LEU A 152 -5.17 -7.61 15.31
CA LEU A 152 -3.72 -7.31 15.25
C LEU A 152 -2.89 -8.58 15.04
N GLU A 153 -3.39 -9.71 15.51
CA GLU A 153 -2.72 -11.01 15.51
C GLU A 153 -3.72 -12.08 15.07
N ASP A 154 -3.19 -13.18 14.52
CA ASP A 154 -3.95 -14.37 14.14
C ASP A 154 -5.14 -14.13 13.19
N LEU A 155 -4.98 -13.24 12.21
CA LEU A 155 -5.96 -13.09 11.13
C LEU A 155 -6.00 -14.35 10.27
N ASP A 156 -7.10 -15.08 10.35
CA ASP A 156 -7.35 -16.28 9.55
C ASP A 156 -8.07 -15.94 8.23
N MET A 157 -7.33 -16.04 7.13
CA MET A 157 -7.83 -15.80 5.77
C MET A 157 -8.16 -17.10 5.01
N ARG A 158 -8.01 -18.28 5.64
CA ARG A 158 -8.13 -19.57 4.97
C ARG A 158 -9.50 -19.77 4.31
N GLN A 159 -10.56 -19.32 4.98
CA GLN A 159 -11.94 -19.41 4.48
C GLN A 159 -12.19 -18.63 3.17
N PHE A 160 -11.33 -17.65 2.85
CA PHE A 160 -11.48 -16.83 1.66
C PHE A 160 -10.59 -17.29 0.50
N SER A 161 -9.76 -18.32 0.70
CA SER A 161 -8.80 -18.80 -0.29
C SER A 161 -9.13 -20.20 -0.79
N LEU A 162 -8.98 -20.42 -2.09
CA LEU A 162 -9.16 -21.74 -2.71
C LEU A 162 -8.10 -22.75 -2.28
N HIS A 163 -6.87 -22.29 -2.05
CA HIS A 163 -5.75 -23.12 -1.59
C HIS A 163 -5.02 -22.43 -0.45
N SER A 164 -5.06 -23.04 0.74
CA SER A 164 -4.40 -22.48 1.92
C SER A 164 -3.55 -23.52 2.65
N PRO A 165 -2.31 -23.17 3.04
CA PRO A 165 -1.51 -24.02 3.91
C PRO A 165 -2.20 -24.24 5.26
N PRO A 166 -2.01 -25.41 5.90
CA PRO A 166 -2.42 -25.58 7.31
C PRO A 166 -1.66 -24.57 8.19
N ASN A 167 -2.33 -24.01 9.19
CA ASN A 167 -1.77 -23.03 10.15
C ASN A 167 -1.25 -21.72 9.53
N HIS A 168 -1.91 -21.23 8.47
CA HIS A 168 -1.58 -19.96 7.84
C HIS A 168 -2.39 -18.81 8.47
N SER A 169 -1.82 -18.17 9.51
CA SER A 169 -2.37 -16.95 10.12
C SER A 169 -1.51 -15.73 9.80
N TYR A 170 -2.12 -14.55 9.92
CA TYR A 170 -1.49 -13.28 9.60
C TYR A 170 -1.43 -12.37 10.81
N ASN A 171 -0.26 -11.78 11.04
CA ASN A 171 -0.05 -10.77 12.07
C ASN A 171 0.13 -9.40 11.43
N LEU A 172 -0.57 -8.41 11.96
CA LEU A 172 -0.49 -7.03 11.53
C LEU A 172 0.86 -6.47 11.99
N TYR A 173 1.60 -5.85 11.07
CA TYR A 173 2.86 -5.20 11.39
C TYR A 173 2.91 -3.74 10.95
N ALA A 174 2.04 -3.30 10.04
CA ALA A 174 1.93 -1.89 9.72
C ALA A 174 0.53 -1.45 9.29
N VAL A 175 0.20 -0.20 9.57
CA VAL A 175 -1.05 0.47 9.18
C VAL A 175 -0.69 1.83 8.58
N SER A 176 -1.10 2.07 7.35
CA SER A 176 -1.14 3.42 6.78
C SER A 176 -2.46 4.06 7.18
N ASN A 177 -2.41 5.18 7.91
CA ASN A 177 -3.57 5.93 8.35
C ASN A 177 -3.77 7.16 7.47
N HIS A 178 -5.02 7.58 7.29
CA HIS A 178 -5.37 8.81 6.58
C HIS A 178 -6.36 9.66 7.39
N TYR A 179 -6.09 10.96 7.47
CA TYR A 179 -6.94 11.98 8.10
C TYR A 179 -7.29 13.06 7.07
N GLY A 180 -8.45 13.70 7.20
CA GLY A 180 -8.89 14.74 6.25
C GLY A 180 -9.52 14.21 4.95
N SER A 181 -9.60 15.08 3.94
CA SER A 181 -10.23 14.81 2.63
C SER A 181 -9.22 14.32 1.59
N MET A 182 -9.67 14.07 0.36
CA MET A 182 -8.76 13.70 -0.73
C MET A 182 -7.86 14.87 -1.15
N GLU A 183 -8.41 16.08 -1.15
CA GLU A 183 -7.76 17.32 -1.60
C GLU A 183 -6.85 17.91 -0.52
N GLY A 184 -7.15 17.66 0.75
CA GLY A 184 -6.42 18.17 1.90
C GLY A 184 -6.46 17.15 3.04
N GLY A 185 -5.54 16.20 2.98
CA GLY A 185 -5.43 15.12 3.95
C GLY A 185 -4.00 14.90 4.43
N HIS A 186 -3.87 14.13 5.50
CA HIS A 186 -2.59 13.80 6.12
C HIS A 186 -2.46 12.29 6.31
N TYR A 187 -1.29 11.76 5.96
CA TYR A 187 -1.00 10.33 6.11
C TYR A 187 0.04 10.11 7.19
N THR A 188 -0.23 9.17 8.08
CA THR A 188 0.74 8.68 9.07
C THR A 188 0.88 7.17 8.94
N ALA A 189 1.89 6.58 9.58
CA ALA A 189 2.01 5.13 9.65
C ALA A 189 2.17 4.65 11.09
N TYR A 190 1.51 3.56 11.44
CA TYR A 190 1.78 2.81 12.67
C TYR A 190 2.50 1.54 12.29
N CYS A 191 3.69 1.29 12.83
CA CYS A 191 4.44 0.06 12.53
C CYS A 191 4.90 -0.62 13.82
N LYS A 192 4.83 -1.95 13.86
CA LYS A 192 5.39 -2.78 14.93
C LYS A 192 6.86 -3.01 14.61
N SER A 193 7.75 -2.49 15.45
CA SER A 193 9.20 -2.70 15.29
C SER A 193 9.52 -4.18 15.50
N SER A 194 10.19 -4.78 14.51
CA SER A 194 10.68 -6.17 14.65
C SER A 194 11.80 -6.31 15.67
N VAL A 195 12.50 -5.21 15.98
CA VAL A 195 13.61 -5.18 16.95
C VAL A 195 13.10 -5.06 18.38
N TYR A 196 12.14 -4.15 18.62
CA TYR A 196 11.65 -3.84 19.97
C TYR A 196 10.34 -4.53 20.33
N GLY A 197 9.62 -5.10 19.37
CA GLY A 197 8.30 -5.70 19.57
C GLY A 197 7.18 -4.68 19.90
N LYS A 198 7.46 -3.39 19.82
CA LYS A 198 6.57 -2.27 20.18
C LYS A 198 6.02 -1.55 18.95
N TRP A 199 4.87 -0.90 19.12
CA TRP A 199 4.26 -0.08 18.07
C TRP A 199 4.78 1.35 18.12
N TYR A 200 5.04 1.90 16.94
CA TYR A 200 5.48 3.28 16.77
C TYR A 200 4.60 4.00 15.76
N LYS A 201 4.20 5.23 16.08
CA LYS A 201 3.62 6.20 15.16
C LYS A 201 4.72 6.99 14.48
N TYR A 202 4.69 6.95 13.15
CA TYR A 202 5.51 7.74 12.24
C TYR A 202 4.63 8.84 11.63
N ASP A 203 4.86 10.07 12.09
CA ASP A 203 4.20 11.29 11.65
C ASP A 203 5.26 12.18 10.98
N ASP A 204 5.51 11.87 9.71
CA ASP A 204 6.65 12.38 8.93
C ASP A 204 8.00 12.20 9.64
N HIS A 205 8.55 13.27 10.22
CA HIS A 205 9.85 13.28 10.90
C HIS A 205 9.74 12.97 12.40
N VAL A 206 8.52 12.88 12.92
CA VAL A 206 8.24 12.61 14.33
C VAL A 206 7.91 11.14 14.51
N VAL A 207 8.68 10.46 15.37
CA VAL A 207 8.45 9.07 15.74
C VAL A 207 8.12 9.00 17.22
N THR A 208 7.03 8.33 17.56
CA THR A 208 6.53 8.22 18.94
C THR A 208 6.08 6.78 19.19
N GLU A 209 6.38 6.22 20.36
CA GLU A 209 5.83 4.92 20.78
C GLU A 209 4.33 5.07 21.03
N ILE A 210 3.54 4.08 20.62
CA ILE A 210 2.10 4.01 20.90
C ILE A 210 1.73 2.64 21.47
N PRO A 211 0.71 2.54 22.34
CA PRO A 211 0.20 1.25 22.79
C PRO A 211 -0.56 0.54 21.66
N SER A 212 -0.63 -0.80 21.73
CA SER A 212 -1.38 -1.60 20.76
C SER A 212 -2.88 -1.26 20.70
N SER A 213 -3.45 -0.74 21.78
CA SER A 213 -4.84 -0.30 21.87
C SER A 213 -5.17 0.87 20.94
N GLU A 214 -4.19 1.69 20.56
CA GLU A 214 -4.38 2.85 19.68
C GLU A 214 -4.23 2.51 18.18
N VAL A 215 -3.75 1.31 17.87
CA VAL A 215 -3.47 0.91 16.47
C VAL A 215 -4.76 0.84 15.65
N LYS A 216 -5.87 0.39 16.25
CA LYS A 216 -7.17 0.29 15.57
C LYS A 216 -7.92 1.61 15.63
N SER A 217 -8.14 2.22 14.46
CA SER A 217 -8.92 3.45 14.36
C SER A 217 -9.68 3.53 13.03
N SER A 218 -10.64 4.45 12.94
CA SER A 218 -11.31 4.79 11.68
C SER A 218 -10.38 5.40 10.64
N ALA A 219 -9.18 5.85 11.05
CA ALA A 219 -8.17 6.40 10.16
C ALA A 219 -7.44 5.32 9.34
N ALA A 220 -7.49 4.05 9.76
CA ALA A 220 -6.83 2.95 9.06
C ALA A 220 -7.26 2.90 7.59
N TYR A 221 -6.29 2.97 6.67
CA TYR A 221 -6.53 3.05 5.22
C TYR A 221 -5.93 1.87 4.46
N ILE A 222 -4.70 1.48 4.79
CA ILE A 222 -4.05 0.28 4.24
C ILE A 222 -3.44 -0.51 5.40
N LEU A 223 -3.75 -1.80 5.47
CA LEU A 223 -3.22 -2.73 6.45
C LEU A 223 -2.14 -3.60 5.81
N PHE A 224 -1.07 -3.86 6.56
CA PHE A 224 0.02 -4.73 6.14
C PHE A 224 0.15 -5.87 7.16
N TYR A 225 -0.09 -7.07 6.66
CA TYR A 225 -0.03 -8.32 7.40
C TYR A 225 1.08 -9.22 6.88
N THR A 226 1.70 -9.99 7.77
CA THR A 226 2.69 -11.01 7.40
C THR A 226 2.30 -12.35 7.98
N SER A 227 2.44 -13.41 7.20
CA SER A 227 2.37 -14.80 7.68
C SER A 227 3.77 -15.37 7.95
N CYS A 228 4.83 -14.62 7.66
CA CYS A 228 6.19 -15.02 8.00
C CYS A 228 6.40 -14.83 9.51
N SER A 229 6.78 -15.90 10.20
CA SER A 229 7.26 -15.85 11.58
C SER A 229 8.48 -14.93 11.66
N ALA A 230 8.50 -13.99 12.60
CA ALA A 230 9.71 -13.27 12.94
C ALA A 230 10.75 -14.29 13.43
N ARG A 231 11.75 -14.62 12.60
CA ARG A 231 12.92 -15.33 13.10
C ARG A 231 13.60 -14.36 14.06
N GLN A 232 13.56 -14.66 15.35
CA GLN A 232 14.42 -14.02 16.34
C GLN A 232 15.86 -14.28 15.89
N THR A 233 16.55 -13.23 15.46
CA THR A 233 18.02 -13.21 15.33
C THR A 233 18.61 -12.67 16.61
#